data_AF-A0A6A5ASZ4-F1
#
_entry.id   AF-A0A6A5ASZ4-F1
#
_cell.length_a   1.000
_cell.length_b   1.000
_cell.length_c   1.000
_cell.angle_alpha   90.00
_cell.angle_beta   90.00
_cell.angle_gamma   90.00
#
_symmetry.space_group_name_H-M   'P 1'
#
loop_
_entity.id
_entity.type
_entity.pdbx_description
1 polymer ?
#
loop_
_entity_poly.entity_id
_entity_poly.type
_entity_poly.pdbx_seq_one_letter_code
_entity_poly.pdbx_strand_id
1 'polypeptide(L)'
;MSQTRTRSKYFATSLEPIPCLFVSARLLDQGLKAGTPLSVEIHASKVEDRVVQLKTSLCNLPRLDVMANLLAFLAVFAAMASASVNQTDDRQLQTTDASFCWKTTHTRGVGQVPVSCAAGQERLGLLCYDKCPVGMTRKGLDCHSNCPAGFADQGLFCRNTEYGRGFGYPWKFGDWLNDSGMYQRCQKDHGQGKCENWGWVVYPKCLPGYTSFGCCICRPTIPDCEALGLGGRVDLSCAKKITIGTPYLGT
;
A
#
# COMPACT_ATOMS: atom_id res chain seq x y z
N MET A 1 -36.96 -26.09 -52.96
CA MET A 1 -37.24 -26.08 -51.52
C MET A 1 -36.45 -27.21 -50.87
N SER A 2 -35.58 -26.84 -49.93
CA SER A 2 -35.10 -27.59 -48.75
C SER A 2 -34.55 -29.02 -48.85
N GLN A 3 -33.38 -29.15 -48.19
CA GLN A 3 -32.84 -30.32 -47.46
C GLN A 3 -32.31 -31.47 -48.35
N THR A 4 -31.22 -32.18 -48.09
CA THR A 4 -30.30 -32.35 -46.94
C THR A 4 -29.20 -33.29 -47.44
N ARG A 5 -27.90 -33.03 -47.20
CA ARG A 5 -26.96 -34.09 -46.78
C ARG A 5 -25.60 -33.54 -46.36
N THR A 6 -25.33 -33.78 -45.08
CA THR A 6 -24.04 -33.92 -44.42
C THR A 6 -22.97 -34.63 -45.25
N ARG A 7 -21.77 -34.04 -45.34
CA ARG A 7 -20.50 -34.78 -45.29
C ARG A 7 -19.33 -33.91 -44.83
N SER A 8 -18.64 -34.46 -43.84
CA SER A 8 -17.39 -34.04 -43.23
C SER A 8 -16.35 -33.48 -44.21
N LYS A 9 -15.79 -32.32 -43.88
CA LYS A 9 -14.45 -31.90 -44.29
C LYS A 9 -13.74 -31.34 -43.07
N TYR A 10 -12.75 -32.09 -42.60
CA TYR A 10 -11.66 -31.58 -41.78
C TYR A 10 -10.98 -30.44 -42.56
N PHE A 11 -11.00 -29.24 -42.00
CA PHE A 11 -10.12 -28.16 -42.38
C PHE A 11 -9.66 -27.50 -41.08
N ALA A 12 -8.36 -27.64 -40.79
CA ALA A 12 -7.69 -27.05 -39.65
C ALA A 12 -7.63 -25.53 -39.87
N THR A 13 -8.45 -24.78 -39.15
CA THR A 13 -8.33 -23.34 -39.02
C THR A 13 -7.58 -23.00 -37.74
N SER A 14 -6.37 -22.50 -37.94
CA SER A 14 -5.56 -21.74 -36.98
C SER A 14 -6.41 -20.59 -36.42
N LEU A 15 -6.51 -20.55 -35.08
CA LEU A 15 -6.93 -19.39 -34.30
C LEU A 15 -6.23 -19.48 -32.95
N GLU A 16 -5.38 -18.49 -32.69
CA GLU A 16 -4.59 -18.29 -31.49
C GLU A 16 -5.48 -17.96 -30.27
N PRO A 17 -5.07 -18.41 -29.08
CA PRO A 17 -5.20 -17.57 -27.90
C PRO A 17 -3.85 -17.39 -27.19
N ILE A 18 -3.56 -16.13 -26.86
CA ILE A 18 -2.47 -15.68 -25.98
C ILE A 18 -2.78 -16.14 -24.55
N PRO A 19 -1.79 -16.73 -23.85
CA PRO A 19 -1.46 -16.18 -22.54
C PRO A 19 0.06 -16.12 -22.29
N CYS A 20 0.39 -15.08 -21.54
CA CYS A 20 1.70 -14.71 -21.08
C CYS A 20 2.32 -15.72 -20.09
N LEU A 21 3.65 -15.65 -20.05
CA LEU A 21 4.56 -15.70 -18.89
C LEU A 21 5.55 -16.88 -18.82
N PHE A 22 6.81 -16.42 -18.72
CA PHE A 22 7.90 -16.87 -17.87
C PHE A 22 9.08 -17.68 -18.46
N VAL A 23 10.23 -17.00 -18.30
CA VAL A 23 11.62 -17.46 -18.11
C VAL A 23 12.32 -18.06 -19.33
N SER A 24 13.24 -17.27 -19.89
CA SER A 24 14.46 -17.81 -20.49
C SER A 24 15.66 -17.33 -19.68
N ALA A 25 16.34 -18.29 -19.07
CA ALA A 25 17.67 -18.17 -18.52
C ALA A 25 18.67 -18.83 -19.47
N ARG A 26 19.87 -18.25 -19.55
CA ARG A 26 21.15 -18.73 -20.13
C ARG A 26 21.51 -18.21 -21.51
N LEU A 27 22.55 -17.38 -21.51
CA LEU A 27 23.77 -17.36 -22.35
C LEU A 27 24.43 -15.99 -22.01
N LEU A 28 25.68 -15.83 -21.59
CA LEU A 28 26.90 -16.59 -21.80
C LEU A 28 27.85 -16.45 -20.60
N ASP A 29 28.66 -17.48 -20.49
CA ASP A 29 29.75 -17.70 -19.55
C ASP A 29 30.96 -16.78 -19.81
N GLN A 30 31.83 -16.73 -18.80
CA GLN A 30 33.26 -16.38 -18.81
C GLN A 30 33.69 -14.93 -18.48
N GLY A 31 34.38 -14.83 -17.34
CA GLY A 31 35.67 -14.14 -17.34
C GLY A 31 35.85 -13.04 -16.31
N LEU A 32 36.55 -13.41 -15.23
CA LEU A 32 37.69 -12.65 -14.69
C LEU A 32 37.41 -11.37 -13.88
N LYS A 33 37.44 -11.57 -12.56
CA LYS A 33 38.25 -10.84 -11.55
C LYS A 33 38.35 -9.30 -11.65
N ALA A 34 37.97 -8.72 -10.50
CA ALA A 34 38.57 -7.59 -9.83
C ALA A 34 38.29 -6.19 -10.41
N GLY A 35 37.63 -5.37 -9.59
CA GLY A 35 37.68 -3.91 -9.74
C GLY A 35 36.36 -3.22 -9.42
N THR A 36 36.34 -2.55 -8.27
CA THR A 36 35.56 -1.34 -7.96
C THR A 36 34.02 -1.40 -7.92
N PRO A 37 33.41 -1.18 -6.74
CA PRO A 37 32.12 -0.50 -6.64
C PRO A 37 32.34 1.01 -6.44
N LEU A 38 31.78 1.81 -7.35
CA LEU A 38 31.45 3.21 -7.09
C LEU A 38 30.04 3.21 -6.48
N SER A 39 29.93 3.38 -5.16
CA SER A 39 28.66 3.63 -4.48
C SER A 39 28.53 5.11 -4.17
N VAL A 40 27.47 5.71 -4.71
CA VAL A 40 26.95 7.02 -4.30
C VAL A 40 26.14 6.82 -3.01
N GLU A 41 26.76 7.23 -1.91
CA GLU A 41 26.25 7.98 -0.74
C GLU A 41 24.74 8.00 -0.43
N ILE A 42 24.33 7.40 0.71
CA ILE A 42 23.38 8.00 1.69
C ILE A 42 23.72 7.51 3.12
N HIS A 43 24.41 8.37 3.88
CA HIS A 43 24.41 8.62 5.33
C HIS A 43 24.01 7.49 6.32
N ALA A 44 25.02 6.82 6.90
CA ALA A 44 24.95 6.19 8.22
C ALA A 44 25.67 7.05 9.26
N SER A 45 24.96 7.48 10.31
CA SER A 45 25.52 8.33 11.36
C SER A 45 26.20 7.52 12.46
N LYS A 46 27.49 7.82 12.67
CA LYS A 46 28.08 8.18 13.98
C LYS A 46 28.38 7.04 14.97
N VAL A 47 29.36 6.18 14.66
CA VAL A 47 30.05 5.33 15.67
C VAL A 47 31.58 5.23 15.49
N GLU A 48 32.16 5.42 14.30
CA GLU A 48 33.59 5.11 14.06
C GLU A 48 34.61 6.24 14.30
N ASP A 49 34.20 7.49 14.53
CA ASP A 49 35.15 8.60 14.73
C ASP A 49 35.89 8.59 16.07
N ARG A 50 35.44 7.84 17.08
CA ARG A 50 36.13 7.79 18.39
C ARG A 50 37.30 6.80 18.45
N VAL A 51 37.41 5.88 17.48
CA VAL A 51 38.50 4.88 17.46
C VAL A 51 39.76 5.43 16.80
N VAL A 52 39.64 6.41 15.89
CA VAL A 52 40.78 6.98 15.17
C VAL A 52 41.53 8.04 15.99
N GLN A 53 40.85 8.81 16.84
CA GLN A 53 41.50 9.85 17.67
C GLN A 53 42.35 9.30 18.82
N LEU A 54 42.13 8.05 19.27
CA LEU A 54 42.95 7.45 20.34
C LEU A 54 44.27 6.86 19.79
N LYS A 55 44.33 6.53 18.49
CA LYS A 55 45.51 5.92 17.87
C LYS A 55 46.57 6.94 17.45
N THR A 56 46.21 8.21 17.27
CA THR A 56 47.14 9.26 16.77
C THR A 56 47.91 9.99 17.87
N SER A 57 47.57 9.80 19.15
CA SER A 57 48.22 10.54 20.25
C SER A 57 49.35 9.76 20.97
N LEU A 58 49.66 8.54 20.55
CA LEU A 58 50.66 7.65 21.19
C LEU A 58 52.01 7.59 20.45
N CYS A 59 52.21 8.37 19.39
CA CYS A 59 53.46 8.33 18.60
C CYS A 59 54.51 9.40 18.96
N ASN A 60 54.34 10.23 20.00
CA ASN A 60 55.32 11.26 20.33
C ASN A 60 55.49 11.54 21.83
N LEU A 61 55.93 10.55 22.62
CA LEU A 61 56.58 10.84 23.90
C LEU A 61 57.77 9.91 24.19
N PRO A 62 58.87 10.45 24.77
CA PRO A 62 60.13 9.76 25.00
C PRO A 62 60.06 8.70 26.11
N ARG A 63 61.03 7.77 26.02
CA ARG A 63 61.04 6.38 26.47
C ARG A 63 61.30 6.14 27.98
N LEU A 64 60.84 6.99 28.89
CA LEU A 64 61.27 6.94 30.32
C LEU A 64 60.20 6.80 31.43
N ASP A 65 58.93 6.53 31.13
CA ASP A 65 57.89 6.35 32.18
C ASP A 65 57.10 5.02 32.10
N VAL A 66 57.66 3.98 31.46
CA VAL A 66 56.97 2.66 31.34
C VAL A 66 57.28 1.73 32.53
N MET A 67 58.32 2.00 33.33
CA MET A 67 58.72 1.11 34.43
C MET A 67 58.07 1.40 35.80
N ALA A 68 57.37 2.53 35.96
CA ALA A 68 56.68 2.86 37.22
C ALA A 68 55.24 2.31 37.30
N ASN A 69 54.60 2.01 36.17
CA ASN A 69 53.22 1.51 36.14
C ASN A 69 53.10 -0.02 36.08
N LEU A 70 54.17 -0.76 35.79
CA LEU A 70 54.11 -2.23 35.76
C LEU A 70 54.14 -2.86 37.17
N LEU A 71 54.63 -2.14 38.19
CA LEU A 71 54.65 -2.61 39.57
C LEU A 71 53.36 -2.32 40.35
N ALA A 72 52.50 -1.41 39.88
CA ALA A 72 51.20 -1.14 40.48
C ALA A 72 50.14 -2.20 40.10
N PHE A 73 50.28 -2.87 38.95
CA PHE A 73 49.30 -3.88 38.50
C PHE A 73 49.52 -5.28 39.10
N LEU A 74 50.70 -5.60 39.64
CA LEU A 74 50.99 -6.92 40.25
C LEU A 74 50.53 -7.06 41.71
N ALA A 75 50.16 -5.97 42.39
CA ALA A 75 49.67 -6.03 43.77
C ALA A 75 48.15 -6.28 43.88
N VAL A 76 47.39 -6.18 42.79
CA VAL A 76 45.92 -6.34 42.80
C VAL A 76 45.49 -7.81 42.60
N PHE A 77 46.37 -8.69 42.09
CA PHE A 77 46.04 -10.10 41.83
C PHE A 77 46.34 -11.07 42.98
N ALA A 78 46.91 -10.62 44.10
CA ALA A 78 47.31 -11.49 45.22
C ALA A 78 46.24 -11.68 46.32
N ALA A 79 44.96 -11.34 46.08
CA ALA A 79 43.86 -11.59 47.01
C ALA A 79 42.90 -12.71 46.56
N MET A 80 43.27 -13.53 45.56
CA MET A 80 42.53 -14.73 45.18
C MET A 80 43.20 -16.00 45.70
N ALA A 81 43.28 -16.16 47.02
CA ALA A 81 43.68 -17.43 47.64
C ALA A 81 43.20 -17.54 49.10
N SER A 82 41.90 -17.55 49.34
CA SER A 82 41.22 -18.14 50.50
C SER A 82 39.70 -18.06 50.20
N ALA A 83 38.85 -19.05 50.38
CA ALA A 83 38.91 -20.33 51.06
C ALA A 83 37.81 -21.26 50.47
N SER A 84 37.89 -22.51 50.89
CA SER A 84 37.02 -23.67 50.62
C SER A 84 35.49 -23.46 50.57
N VAL A 85 34.88 -24.18 49.62
CA VAL A 85 33.62 -24.96 49.67
C VAL A 85 32.78 -24.83 50.96
N ASN A 86 31.64 -24.13 50.84
CA ASN A 86 30.27 -24.57 51.18
C ASN A 86 29.40 -23.36 51.48
N GLN A 87 28.45 -23.04 50.60
CA GLN A 87 27.16 -22.53 51.06
C GLN A 87 26.14 -22.74 49.93
N THR A 88 25.15 -23.58 50.19
CA THR A 88 23.84 -23.52 49.55
C THR A 88 23.33 -22.08 49.61
N ASP A 89 23.35 -21.39 48.48
CA ASP A 89 22.67 -20.11 48.32
C ASP A 89 21.20 -20.43 48.00
N ASP A 90 20.44 -20.71 49.07
CA ASP A 90 19.02 -20.46 49.07
C ASP A 90 18.82 -19.06 48.52
N ARG A 91 18.19 -18.94 47.35
CA ARG A 91 17.79 -17.67 46.77
C ARG A 91 16.71 -17.08 47.67
N GLN A 92 17.15 -16.53 48.80
CA GLN A 92 16.39 -15.74 49.73
C GLN A 92 15.79 -14.64 48.87
N LEU A 93 14.49 -14.72 48.60
CA LEU A 93 13.73 -13.59 48.13
C LEU A 93 13.96 -12.51 49.18
N GLN A 94 14.83 -11.55 48.86
CA GLN A 94 14.81 -10.26 49.50
C GLN A 94 13.37 -9.78 49.31
N THR A 95 12.57 -9.88 50.38
CA THR A 95 11.40 -9.04 50.59
C THR A 95 11.95 -7.63 50.77
N THR A 96 12.40 -7.06 49.66
CA THR A 96 12.33 -5.62 49.46
C THR A 96 10.84 -5.33 49.62
N ASP A 97 10.50 -4.54 50.64
CA ASP A 97 9.20 -3.90 50.79
C ASP A 97 9.03 -2.97 49.59
N ALA A 98 8.71 -3.58 48.46
CA ALA A 98 8.59 -2.92 47.18
C ALA A 98 7.28 -2.12 47.25
N SER A 99 7.40 -0.79 47.25
CA SER A 99 6.31 0.18 47.17
C SER A 99 5.59 0.19 45.82
N PHE A 100 5.45 -0.99 45.19
CA PHE A 100 4.78 -1.19 43.92
C PHE A 100 3.58 -2.10 44.11
N CYS A 101 2.39 -1.51 44.00
CA CYS A 101 1.13 -2.25 44.01
C CYS A 101 0.91 -2.89 42.63
N TRP A 102 1.10 -4.21 42.55
CA TRP A 102 0.74 -4.98 41.36
C TRP A 102 -0.77 -5.21 41.35
N LYS A 103 -1.45 -4.78 40.29
CA LYS A 103 -2.83 -5.19 40.07
C LYS A 103 -2.84 -6.67 39.71
N THR A 104 -3.55 -7.48 40.48
CA THR A 104 -3.71 -8.91 40.22
C THR A 104 -4.29 -9.12 38.82
N THR A 105 -3.60 -9.92 38.00
CA THR A 105 -4.07 -10.24 36.64
C THR A 105 -5.16 -11.29 36.73
N HIS A 106 -6.28 -11.05 36.07
CA HIS A 106 -7.31 -12.06 35.83
C HIS A 106 -7.41 -12.33 34.33
N THR A 107 -7.56 -13.60 33.96
CA THR A 107 -7.74 -14.02 32.56
C THR A 107 -9.22 -13.93 32.20
N ARG A 108 -9.53 -13.75 30.90
CA ARG A 108 -10.93 -13.67 30.40
C ARG A 108 -11.59 -15.04 30.19
N GLY A 109 -11.05 -16.10 30.79
CA GLY A 109 -11.53 -17.49 30.59
C GLY A 109 -11.30 -18.04 29.18
N VAL A 110 -11.85 -19.24 28.91
CA VAL A 110 -11.89 -19.85 27.57
C VAL A 110 -13.15 -19.35 26.86
N GLY A 111 -12.99 -18.66 25.72
CA GLY A 111 -14.12 -18.13 24.96
C GLY A 111 -15.04 -19.26 24.47
N GLN A 112 -16.36 -19.03 24.49
CA GLN A 112 -17.34 -19.96 23.91
C GLN A 112 -17.48 -19.70 22.41
N VAL A 113 -17.48 -20.77 21.62
CA VAL A 113 -17.70 -20.71 20.17
C VAL A 113 -19.16 -21.05 19.89
N PRO A 114 -19.94 -20.20 19.20
CA PRO A 114 -21.34 -20.47 18.89
C PRO A 114 -21.47 -21.70 17.99
N VAL A 115 -22.35 -22.61 18.40
CA VAL A 115 -22.77 -23.73 17.55
C VAL A 115 -23.67 -23.20 16.43
N SER A 116 -24.48 -22.18 16.75
CA SER A 116 -25.46 -21.57 15.86
C SER A 116 -25.63 -20.06 16.13
N CYS A 117 -26.21 -19.35 15.17
CA CYS A 117 -26.56 -17.93 15.31
C CYS A 117 -28.08 -17.75 15.28
N ALA A 118 -28.58 -16.67 15.91
CA ALA A 118 -29.99 -16.35 15.92
C ALA A 118 -30.53 -16.05 14.50
N ALA A 119 -31.86 -16.10 14.34
CA ALA A 119 -32.49 -15.71 13.09
C ALA A 119 -32.13 -14.26 12.73
N GLY A 120 -31.76 -14.04 11.46
CA GLY A 120 -31.30 -12.73 10.99
C GLY A 120 -29.80 -12.46 11.22
N GLN A 121 -29.08 -13.38 11.87
CA GLN A 121 -27.63 -13.33 12.04
C GLN A 121 -26.92 -14.33 11.12
N GLU A 122 -25.63 -14.13 10.97
CA GLU A 122 -24.73 -15.05 10.28
C GLU A 122 -23.45 -15.25 11.10
N ARG A 123 -22.86 -16.45 11.00
CA ARG A 123 -21.62 -16.77 11.72
C ARG A 123 -20.43 -16.29 10.92
N LEU A 124 -19.63 -15.41 11.51
CA LEU A 124 -18.35 -14.96 10.94
C LEU A 124 -17.23 -15.32 11.90
N GLY A 125 -16.43 -16.32 11.52
CA GLY A 125 -15.41 -16.88 12.40
C GLY A 125 -16.04 -17.52 13.65
N LEU A 126 -15.64 -17.02 14.82
CA LEU A 126 -16.06 -17.55 16.13
C LEU A 126 -17.22 -16.77 16.77
N LEU A 127 -17.87 -15.86 16.03
CA LEU A 127 -18.93 -15.00 16.57
C LEU A 127 -20.09 -14.89 15.57
N CYS A 128 -21.25 -14.50 16.09
CA CYS A 128 -22.43 -14.19 15.30
C CYS A 128 -22.53 -12.68 15.09
N TYR A 129 -22.92 -12.28 13.88
CA TYR A 129 -23.14 -10.88 13.52
C TYR A 129 -24.48 -10.73 12.83
N ASP A 130 -25.12 -9.59 13.00
CA ASP A 130 -26.34 -9.27 12.26
C ASP A 130 -26.04 -9.23 10.76
N LYS A 131 -26.94 -9.78 9.95
CA LYS A 131 -26.84 -9.70 8.48
C LYS A 131 -26.88 -8.25 8.03
N CYS A 132 -26.19 -7.95 6.93
CA CYS A 132 -26.20 -6.59 6.41
C CYS A 132 -27.60 -6.15 5.97
N PRO A 133 -27.98 -4.90 6.26
CA PRO A 133 -29.21 -4.31 5.75
C PRO A 133 -29.26 -4.36 4.22
N VAL A 134 -30.48 -4.30 3.68
CA VAL A 134 -30.71 -4.24 2.23
C VAL A 134 -29.96 -3.03 1.64
N GLY A 135 -29.27 -3.24 0.52
CA GLY A 135 -28.47 -2.20 -0.14
C GLY A 135 -27.07 -2.01 0.43
N MET A 136 -26.64 -2.85 1.37
CA MET A 136 -25.28 -2.88 1.90
C MET A 136 -24.63 -4.24 1.65
N THR A 137 -23.31 -4.25 1.47
CA THR A 137 -22.51 -5.46 1.31
C THR A 137 -21.50 -5.57 2.45
N ARG A 138 -21.33 -6.79 2.98
CA ARG A 138 -20.36 -7.06 4.03
C ARG A 138 -18.92 -6.86 3.53
N LYS A 139 -18.14 -6.09 4.28
CA LYS A 139 -16.70 -5.89 4.09
C LYS A 139 -16.02 -6.11 5.45
N GLY A 140 -15.40 -7.28 5.62
CA GLY A 140 -14.91 -7.72 6.93
C GLY A 140 -16.07 -8.03 7.88
N LEU A 141 -16.12 -7.33 9.01
CA LEU A 141 -17.21 -7.45 9.99
C LEU A 141 -18.31 -6.39 9.80
N ASP A 142 -18.03 -5.36 9.02
CA ASP A 142 -18.91 -4.21 8.83
C ASP A 142 -19.73 -4.33 7.55
N CYS A 143 -20.82 -3.59 7.50
CA CYS A 143 -21.70 -3.48 6.34
C CYS A 143 -21.51 -2.12 5.68
N HIS A 144 -21.11 -2.11 4.41
CA HIS A 144 -20.82 -0.90 3.64
C HIS A 144 -21.93 -0.69 2.61
N SER A 145 -22.41 0.54 2.45
CA SER A 145 -23.42 0.87 1.44
C SER A 145 -22.91 0.58 0.02
N ASN A 146 -23.80 0.06 -0.82
CA ASN A 146 -23.48 -0.17 -2.23
C ASN A 146 -23.44 1.16 -2.98
N CYS A 147 -22.52 1.29 -3.94
CA CYS A 147 -22.47 2.49 -4.76
C CYS A 147 -23.64 2.50 -5.76
N PRO A 148 -24.26 3.67 -5.99
CA PRO A 148 -25.31 3.80 -6.99
C PRO A 148 -24.75 3.57 -8.41
N ALA A 149 -25.65 3.28 -9.36
CA ALA A 149 -25.27 3.07 -10.75
C ALA A 149 -24.54 4.31 -11.32
N GLY A 150 -23.49 4.07 -12.10
CA GLY A 150 -22.65 5.14 -12.67
C GLY A 150 -21.54 5.64 -11.75
N PHE A 151 -21.45 5.17 -10.50
CA PHE A 151 -20.35 5.50 -9.60
C PHE A 151 -19.35 4.35 -9.55
N ALA A 152 -18.06 4.68 -9.58
CA ALA A 152 -16.99 3.73 -9.34
C ALA A 152 -16.81 3.50 -7.84
N ASP A 153 -16.80 2.23 -7.44
CA ASP A 153 -16.50 1.84 -6.07
C ASP A 153 -14.98 1.92 -5.81
N GLN A 154 -14.56 2.85 -4.95
CA GLN A 154 -13.17 3.04 -4.53
C GLN A 154 -12.96 2.62 -3.05
N GLY A 155 -13.67 1.57 -2.62
CA GLY A 155 -13.53 1.01 -1.27
C GLY A 155 -14.47 1.69 -0.28
N LEU A 156 -13.99 2.73 0.40
CA LEU A 156 -14.79 3.53 1.35
C LEU A 156 -15.55 4.67 0.68
N PHE A 157 -15.30 4.92 -0.61
CA PHE A 157 -15.92 5.99 -1.37
C PHE A 157 -16.57 5.45 -2.65
N CYS A 158 -17.62 6.13 -3.08
CA CYS A 158 -18.24 6.01 -4.39
C CYS A 158 -17.88 7.25 -5.20
N ARG A 159 -17.09 7.09 -6.26
CA ARG A 159 -16.62 8.20 -7.11
C ARG A 159 -17.53 8.36 -8.32
N ASN A 160 -18.09 9.55 -8.52
CA ASN A 160 -18.71 9.92 -9.78
C ASN A 160 -17.61 10.15 -10.82
N THR A 161 -17.43 9.27 -11.79
CA THR A 161 -16.22 9.23 -12.63
C THR A 161 -16.16 10.39 -13.62
N GLU A 162 -15.02 11.09 -13.63
CA GLU A 162 -14.60 11.97 -14.71
C GLU A 162 -13.82 11.20 -15.77
N TYR A 163 -13.73 11.76 -16.97
CA TYR A 163 -12.97 11.14 -18.06
C TYR A 163 -12.11 12.16 -18.79
N GLY A 164 -11.00 11.68 -19.35
CA GLY A 164 -10.11 12.47 -20.20
C GLY A 164 -10.63 12.54 -21.62
N ARG A 165 -10.57 13.73 -22.23
CA ARG A 165 -10.96 13.97 -23.64
C ARG A 165 -9.75 13.97 -24.60
N GLY A 166 -8.64 13.37 -24.16
CA GLY A 166 -7.37 13.27 -24.90
C GLY A 166 -6.46 14.48 -24.73
N PHE A 167 -5.36 14.49 -25.50
CA PHE A 167 -4.41 15.63 -25.58
C PHE A 167 -4.91 16.75 -26.51
N GLY A 168 -6.03 16.53 -27.19
CA GLY A 168 -6.60 17.48 -28.14
C GLY A 168 -5.79 17.57 -29.43
N TYR A 169 -6.09 18.61 -30.20
CA TYR A 169 -5.57 18.87 -31.54
C TYR A 169 -4.79 20.19 -31.47
N PRO A 170 -3.50 20.15 -31.07
CA PRO A 170 -2.67 21.34 -31.05
C PRO A 170 -2.40 21.83 -32.48
N TRP A 171 -1.99 23.09 -32.61
CA TRP A 171 -1.44 23.59 -33.87
C TRP A 171 -0.20 22.78 -34.27
N LYS A 172 -0.04 22.49 -35.56
CA LYS A 172 1.14 21.78 -36.07
C LYS A 172 1.72 22.49 -37.29
N PHE A 173 3.00 22.25 -37.57
CA PHE A 173 3.66 22.75 -38.77
C PHE A 173 2.88 22.34 -40.03
N GLY A 174 2.56 23.34 -40.86
CA GLY A 174 1.70 23.20 -42.03
C GLY A 174 0.26 23.68 -41.81
N ASP A 175 -0.16 23.93 -40.56
CA ASP A 175 -1.40 24.64 -40.29
C ASP A 175 -1.23 26.14 -40.57
N TRP A 176 -2.29 26.81 -40.98
CA TRP A 176 -2.32 28.27 -41.06
C TRP A 176 -2.20 28.90 -39.66
N LEU A 177 -1.91 30.19 -39.55
CA LEU A 177 -1.79 30.91 -38.27
C LEU A 177 -3.14 31.11 -37.52
N ASN A 178 -4.12 30.24 -37.75
CA ASN A 178 -5.41 30.20 -37.07
C ASN A 178 -5.74 28.78 -36.57
N ASP A 179 -6.87 28.61 -35.88
CA ASP A 179 -7.32 27.34 -35.32
C ASP A 179 -8.08 26.44 -36.32
N SER A 180 -8.22 26.85 -37.58
CA SER A 180 -9.01 26.12 -38.57
C SER A 180 -8.47 24.71 -38.83
N GLY A 181 -7.15 24.55 -38.94
CA GLY A 181 -6.51 23.25 -39.13
C GLY A 181 -6.73 22.30 -37.95
N MET A 182 -6.76 22.86 -36.73
CA MET A 182 -7.02 22.12 -35.50
C MET A 182 -8.48 21.66 -35.44
N TYR A 183 -9.43 22.55 -35.74
CA TYR A 183 -10.86 22.22 -35.82
C TYR A 183 -11.16 21.19 -36.89
N GLN A 184 -10.55 21.30 -38.08
CA GLN A 184 -10.75 20.32 -39.15
C GLN A 184 -10.36 18.91 -38.71
N ARG A 185 -9.22 18.75 -38.02
CA ARG A 185 -8.81 17.45 -37.48
C ARG A 185 -9.76 16.94 -36.42
N CYS A 186 -10.14 17.78 -35.46
CA CYS A 186 -11.06 17.40 -34.40
C CYS A 186 -12.44 16.99 -34.96
N GLN A 187 -12.99 17.78 -35.89
CA GLN A 187 -14.30 17.52 -36.49
C GLN A 187 -14.27 16.30 -37.40
N LYS A 188 -13.13 15.96 -37.99
CA LYS A 188 -12.96 14.72 -38.75
C LYS A 188 -13.09 13.48 -37.85
N ASP A 189 -12.56 13.54 -36.63
CA ASP A 189 -12.56 12.40 -35.72
C ASP A 189 -13.85 12.30 -34.87
N HIS A 190 -14.43 13.44 -34.48
CA HIS A 190 -15.56 13.49 -33.55
C HIS A 190 -16.88 13.95 -34.18
N GLY A 191 -16.84 14.56 -35.36
CA GLY A 191 -17.98 15.13 -36.07
C GLY A 191 -18.06 16.65 -36.02
N GLN A 192 -18.79 17.22 -36.98
CA GLN A 192 -19.03 18.66 -37.11
C GLN A 192 -19.71 19.24 -35.87
N GLY A 193 -19.28 20.44 -35.43
CA GLY A 193 -19.86 21.16 -34.29
C GLY A 193 -19.60 20.59 -32.89
N LYS A 194 -18.92 19.44 -32.80
CA LYS A 194 -18.60 18.75 -31.54
C LYS A 194 -17.22 19.09 -30.98
N CYS A 195 -16.58 20.13 -31.48
CA CYS A 195 -15.26 20.57 -31.04
C CYS A 195 -15.34 21.99 -30.47
N GLU A 196 -14.45 22.31 -29.55
CA GLU A 196 -14.30 23.63 -28.94
C GLU A 196 -12.81 23.92 -28.69
N ASN A 197 -12.46 25.19 -28.74
CA ASN A 197 -11.10 25.65 -28.47
C ASN A 197 -10.94 25.90 -26.97
N TRP A 198 -9.89 25.34 -26.37
CA TRP A 198 -9.52 25.58 -24.99
C TRP A 198 -8.06 26.06 -24.93
N GLY A 199 -7.88 27.39 -24.89
CA GLY A 199 -6.57 28.02 -24.93
C GLY A 199 -5.94 27.98 -26.33
N TRP A 200 -4.88 27.21 -26.49
CA TRP A 200 -4.13 27.04 -27.76
C TRP A 200 -4.32 25.67 -28.40
N VAL A 201 -5.28 24.88 -27.91
CA VAL A 201 -5.52 23.50 -28.33
C VAL A 201 -7.03 23.28 -28.50
N VAL A 202 -7.43 22.66 -29.61
CA VAL A 202 -8.84 22.31 -29.85
C VAL A 202 -9.12 20.93 -29.28
N TYR A 203 -10.24 20.76 -28.60
CA TYR A 203 -10.65 19.49 -28.01
C TYR A 203 -12.09 19.14 -28.39
N PRO A 204 -12.48 17.85 -28.34
CA PRO A 204 -13.88 17.47 -28.46
C PRO A 204 -14.67 17.97 -27.25
N LYS A 205 -15.88 18.47 -27.45
CA LYS A 205 -16.79 18.91 -26.38
C LYS A 205 -17.09 17.74 -25.43
N CYS A 206 -17.33 18.08 -24.16
CA CYS A 206 -17.74 17.09 -23.17
C CYS A 206 -19.11 16.47 -23.50
N LEU A 207 -19.32 15.25 -23.02
CA LEU A 207 -20.58 14.55 -23.10
C LEU A 207 -21.66 15.32 -22.32
N PRO A 208 -22.95 15.16 -22.66
CA PRO A 208 -24.03 15.77 -21.90
C PRO A 208 -23.93 15.45 -20.40
N GLY A 209 -24.07 16.48 -19.56
CA GLY A 209 -23.93 16.35 -18.09
C GLY A 209 -22.49 16.49 -17.57
N TYR A 210 -21.51 16.67 -18.47
CA TYR A 210 -20.12 16.92 -18.12
C TYR A 210 -19.70 18.33 -18.51
N THR A 211 -18.85 18.94 -17.69
CA THR A 211 -18.24 20.24 -17.93
C THR A 211 -16.73 20.09 -18.05
N SER A 212 -16.13 20.89 -18.95
CA SER A 212 -14.68 20.89 -19.12
C SER A 212 -14.01 21.48 -17.87
N PHE A 213 -13.14 20.70 -17.23
CA PHE A 213 -12.28 21.16 -16.14
C PHE A 213 -10.83 21.16 -16.65
N GLY A 214 -10.27 22.36 -16.82
CA GLY A 214 -9.02 22.54 -17.55
C GLY A 214 -9.15 22.17 -19.03
N CYS A 215 -8.02 21.88 -19.67
CA CYS A 215 -7.97 21.56 -21.11
C CYS A 215 -8.63 20.20 -21.43
N CYS A 216 -8.39 19.22 -20.57
CA CYS A 216 -8.30 17.83 -21.01
C CYS A 216 -9.18 16.87 -20.20
N ILE A 217 -9.90 17.36 -19.19
CA ILE A 217 -10.76 16.54 -18.32
C ILE A 217 -12.20 17.03 -18.43
N CYS A 218 -13.13 16.10 -18.59
CA CYS A 218 -14.56 16.36 -18.49
C CYS A 218 -15.04 15.83 -17.14
N ARG A 219 -15.53 16.72 -16.27
CA ARG A 219 -16.04 16.38 -14.94
C ARG A 219 -17.56 16.40 -14.93
N PRO A 220 -18.22 15.43 -14.27
CA PRO A 220 -19.66 15.45 -14.08
C PRO A 220 -20.04 16.54 -13.07
N THR A 221 -21.34 16.86 -13.01
CA THR A 221 -21.87 17.70 -11.93
C THR A 221 -21.60 17.08 -10.56
N ILE A 222 -21.36 17.95 -9.57
CA ILE A 222 -21.10 17.51 -8.19
C ILE A 222 -22.32 16.72 -7.68
N PRO A 223 -22.14 15.47 -7.24
CA PRO A 223 -23.25 14.66 -6.78
C PRO A 223 -23.74 15.10 -5.39
N ASP A 224 -25.04 14.91 -5.16
CA ASP A 224 -25.63 15.02 -3.84
C ASP A 224 -25.57 13.65 -3.15
N CYS A 225 -24.61 13.49 -2.23
CA CYS A 225 -24.38 12.22 -1.56
C CYS A 225 -25.49 11.83 -0.60
N GLU A 226 -26.16 12.80 0.04
CA GLU A 226 -27.24 12.52 0.99
C GLU A 226 -28.48 12.01 0.26
N ALA A 227 -28.84 12.66 -0.85
CA ALA A 227 -29.93 12.21 -1.73
C ALA A 227 -29.67 10.81 -2.31
N LEU A 228 -28.40 10.40 -2.46
CA LEU A 228 -28.00 9.07 -2.91
C LEU A 228 -27.93 8.02 -1.80
N GLY A 229 -28.27 8.38 -0.55
CA GLY A 229 -28.22 7.47 0.60
C GLY A 229 -26.79 7.14 1.06
N LEU A 230 -25.82 7.96 0.67
CA LEU A 230 -24.41 7.85 1.06
C LEU A 230 -24.11 8.82 2.22
N GLY A 231 -22.87 8.77 2.71
CA GLY A 231 -22.37 9.64 3.77
C GLY A 231 -21.82 10.97 3.24
N GLY A 232 -20.79 11.49 3.91
CA GLY A 232 -20.18 12.78 3.58
C GLY A 232 -19.57 12.85 2.16
N ARG A 233 -19.43 14.06 1.63
CA ARG A 233 -18.87 14.32 0.30
C ARG A 233 -17.44 14.83 0.36
N VAL A 234 -16.60 14.36 -0.55
CA VAL A 234 -15.27 14.90 -0.84
C VAL A 234 -15.13 15.05 -2.37
N ASP A 235 -15.19 16.28 -2.87
CA ASP A 235 -15.24 16.59 -4.32
C ASP A 235 -16.35 15.79 -5.04
N LEU A 236 -15.98 14.89 -5.97
CA LEU A 236 -16.89 14.02 -6.72
C LEU A 236 -17.04 12.63 -6.09
N SER A 237 -16.44 12.42 -4.92
CA SER A 237 -16.55 11.20 -4.12
C SER A 237 -17.59 11.36 -3.02
N CYS A 238 -18.43 10.36 -2.85
CA CYS A 238 -19.31 10.22 -1.70
C CYS A 238 -18.78 9.11 -0.80
N ALA A 239 -18.58 9.39 0.48
CA ALA A 239 -18.23 8.38 1.47
C ALA A 239 -19.36 7.37 1.61
N LYS A 240 -19.04 6.09 1.71
CA LYS A 240 -20.04 5.08 1.98
C LYS A 240 -20.55 5.20 3.41
N LYS A 241 -21.82 4.87 3.59
CA LYS A 241 -22.37 4.65 4.92
C LYS A 241 -21.89 3.29 5.43
N ILE A 242 -21.39 3.27 6.66
CA ILE A 242 -20.87 2.06 7.29
C ILE A 242 -21.70 1.78 8.54
N THR A 243 -22.21 0.56 8.62
CA THR A 243 -22.83 0.03 9.83
C THR A 243 -21.85 -0.97 10.44
N ILE A 244 -21.37 -0.66 11.63
CA ILE A 244 -20.40 -1.48 12.34
C ILE A 244 -21.06 -2.79 12.76
N GLY A 245 -20.39 -3.92 12.51
CA GLY A 245 -20.86 -5.23 12.94
C GLY A 245 -20.83 -5.36 14.46
N THR A 246 -21.97 -5.71 15.07
CA THR A 246 -22.02 -6.00 16.50
C THR A 246 -21.75 -7.50 16.73
N PRO A 247 -20.76 -7.87 17.56
CA PRO A 247 -20.46 -9.27 17.84
C PRO A 247 -21.40 -9.87 18.90
N TYR A 248 -21.87 -11.08 18.66
CA TYR A 248 -22.67 -11.87 19.59
C TYR A 248 -22.04 -13.25 19.79
N LEU A 249 -22.13 -13.78 21.01
CA LEU A 249 -21.58 -15.09 21.36
C LEU A 249 -22.42 -16.27 20.81
N GLY A 250 -23.62 -15.99 20.27
CA GLY A 250 -24.56 -16.97 19.73
C GLY A 250 -24.99 -18.02 20.75
N THR A 251 -25.52 -19.14 20.26
CA THR A 251 -26.04 -20.27 21.07
C THR A 251 -25.42 -21.59 20.64
#